data_AF-A0A958A3T9-F1
#
_entry.id   AF-A0A958A3T9-F1
#
_cell.length_a   1.000
_cell.length_b   1.000
_cell.length_c   1.000
_cell.angle_alpha   90.00
_cell.angle_beta   90.00
_cell.angle_gamma   90.00
#
_symmetry.space_group_name_H-M   'P 1'
#
loop_
_entity.id
_entity.type
_entity.pdbx_description
1 polymer ?
#
loop_
_entity_poly.entity_id
_entity_poly.type
_entity_poly.pdbx_seq_one_letter_code
_entity_poly.pdbx_strand_id
1 'polypeptide(L)'
;MFNPLEHLRKITDNFSDEIPNKVLHGRGNFKIRRNWWSGAITDIELALNRGEISTELVEETKEFVNHYTSEDFHNQPLTTREDIQRVTRLIDRILNRSTLDR
;
A
#
# COMPACT_ATOMS: atom_id res chain seq x y z
N MET A 1 1.35 21.37 5.09
CA MET A 1 0.27 20.43 5.43
C MET A 1 0.59 19.11 4.76
N PHE A 2 0.51 17.97 5.46
CA PHE A 2 0.83 16.66 4.87
C PHE A 2 -0.31 16.20 3.95
N ASN A 3 0.02 15.82 2.72
CA ASN A 3 -0.91 15.31 1.71
C ASN A 3 -0.68 13.80 1.49
N PRO A 4 -1.57 12.92 2.00
CA PRO A 4 -1.39 11.48 1.92
C PRO A 4 -1.39 10.97 0.47
N LEU A 5 -2.18 11.57 -0.43
CA LEU A 5 -2.25 11.14 -1.83
C LEU A 5 -0.94 11.42 -2.59
N GLU A 6 -0.30 12.55 -2.31
CA GLU A 6 1.03 12.85 -2.87
C GLU A 6 2.12 11.93 -2.31
N HIS A 7 2.02 11.56 -1.03
CA HIS A 7 2.96 10.63 -0.42
C HIS A 7 2.78 9.22 -0.98
N LEU A 8 1.54 8.75 -1.12
CA LEU A 8 1.19 7.49 -1.80
C LEU A 8 1.77 7.44 -3.21
N ARG A 9 1.60 8.51 -4.00
CA ARG A 9 2.15 8.61 -5.35
C ARG A 9 3.68 8.44 -5.34
N LYS A 10 4.39 9.13 -4.44
CA LYS A 10 5.85 8.99 -4.31
C LYS A 10 6.28 7.58 -3.89
N ILE A 11 5.53 6.96 -2.99
CA ILE A 11 5.82 5.61 -2.50
C ILE A 11 5.56 4.56 -3.59
N THR A 12 4.56 4.73 -4.45
CA THR A 12 4.32 3.81 -5.59
C THR A 12 5.33 4.03 -6.71
N ASP A 13 5.63 5.28 -7.07
CA ASP A 13 6.57 5.58 -8.17
C ASP A 13 8.01 5.14 -7.86
N ASN A 14 8.41 5.15 -6.59
CA ASN A 14 9.73 4.67 -6.17
C ASN A 14 9.83 3.14 -6.06
N PHE A 15 8.70 2.43 -6.06
CA PHE A 15 8.63 0.97 -5.89
C PHE A 15 7.77 0.37 -7.02
N SER A 16 8.32 0.43 -8.23
CA SER A 16 7.68 0.01 -9.49
C SER A 16 7.50 -1.51 -9.60
N ASP A 17 6.55 -2.09 -8.86
CA ASP A 17 6.07 -3.50 -8.91
C ASP A 17 7.13 -4.61 -8.72
N GLU A 18 8.41 -4.27 -8.67
CA GLU A 18 9.51 -5.19 -8.43
C GLU A 18 9.72 -5.37 -6.94
N ILE A 19 9.17 -6.47 -6.45
CA ILE A 19 9.71 -7.12 -5.27
C ILE A 19 11.14 -7.53 -5.59
N PRO A 20 12.14 -7.28 -4.72
CA PRO A 20 13.42 -7.95 -4.85
C PRO A 20 13.16 -9.47 -4.83
N ASN A 21 13.30 -10.13 -5.99
CA ASN A 21 12.91 -11.53 -6.24
C ASN A 21 13.70 -12.57 -5.42
N LYS A 22 14.61 -12.12 -4.56
CA LYS A 22 15.20 -12.92 -3.50
C LYS A 22 14.73 -12.35 -2.18
N VAL A 23 14.18 -13.21 -1.33
CA VAL A 23 14.30 -13.07 0.11
C VAL A 23 15.81 -13.04 0.40
N LEU A 24 16.43 -11.88 0.24
CA LEU A 24 17.85 -11.68 0.50
C LEU A 24 17.99 -11.65 2.00
N HIS A 25 18.47 -12.77 2.54
CA HIS A 25 18.98 -12.86 3.90
C HIS A 25 19.95 -11.68 4.16
N GLY A 26 19.54 -10.71 4.98
CA GLY A 26 20.41 -9.59 5.37
C GLY A 26 19.66 -8.32 5.85
N ARG A 27 20.19 -7.70 6.91
CA ARG A 27 19.66 -6.51 7.61
C ARG A 27 19.43 -5.32 6.64
N GLY A 28 18.20 -5.10 6.20
CA GLY A 28 17.83 -3.88 5.44
C GLY A 28 16.54 -4.00 4.63
N ASN A 29 16.40 -5.03 3.81
CA ASN A 29 15.32 -5.10 2.81
C ASN A 29 13.96 -5.55 3.37
N PHE A 30 13.95 -6.40 4.41
CA PHE A 30 12.70 -6.73 5.14
C PHE A 30 12.10 -5.49 5.82
N LYS A 31 12.97 -4.65 6.40
CA LYS A 31 12.55 -3.37 6.98
C LYS A 31 11.99 -2.44 5.90
N ILE A 32 12.60 -2.42 4.72
CA ILE A 32 12.10 -1.60 3.60
C ILE A 32 10.68 -2.04 3.18
N ARG A 33 10.42 -3.34 3.01
CA ARG A 33 9.06 -3.82 2.65
C ARG A 33 8.03 -3.55 3.73
N ARG A 34 8.37 -3.83 4.99
CA ARG A 34 7.47 -3.58 6.12
C ARG A 34 7.21 -2.09 6.31
N ASN A 35 8.22 -1.24 6.15
CA ASN A 35 8.07 0.20 6.23
C ASN A 35 7.26 0.77 5.06
N TRP A 36 7.47 0.25 3.83
CA TRP A 36 6.64 0.59 2.67
C TRP A 36 5.18 0.25 2.94
N TRP A 37 4.92 -0.96 3.43
CA TRP A 37 3.60 -1.47 3.75
C TRP A 37 2.90 -0.62 4.81
N SER A 38 3.59 -0.36 5.92
CA SER A 38 3.07 0.49 6.99
C SER A 38 2.81 1.91 6.49
N GLY A 39 3.71 2.50 5.69
CA GLY A 39 3.53 3.83 5.11
C GLY A 39 2.30 3.91 4.20
N ALA A 40 2.16 2.96 3.28
CA ALA A 40 1.03 2.89 2.36
C ALA A 40 -0.31 2.76 3.12
N ILE A 41 -0.39 1.89 4.13
CA ILE A 41 -1.61 1.74 4.95
C ILE A 41 -1.91 3.02 5.70
N THR A 42 -0.92 3.63 6.36
CA THR A 42 -1.11 4.88 7.11
C THR A 42 -1.64 6.00 6.22
N ASP A 43 -1.11 6.12 5.00
CA ASP A 43 -1.57 7.15 4.08
C ASP A 43 -2.98 6.87 3.54
N ILE A 44 -3.29 5.61 3.22
CA ILE A 44 -4.64 5.19 2.80
C ILE A 44 -5.65 5.45 3.91
N GLU A 45 -5.33 5.06 5.15
CA GLU A 45 -6.16 5.29 6.33
C GLU A 45 -6.37 6.80 6.56
N LEU A 46 -5.32 7.60 6.41
CA LEU A 46 -5.43 9.05 6.55
C LEU A 46 -6.29 9.68 5.44
N ALA A 47 -6.13 9.27 4.19
CA ALA A 47 -6.95 9.73 3.08
C ALA A 47 -8.43 9.34 3.27
N LEU A 48 -8.68 8.12 3.76
CA LEU A 48 -10.01 7.63 4.10
C LEU A 48 -10.64 8.49 5.22
N ASN A 49 -9.92 8.74 6.31
CA ASN A 49 -10.38 9.56 7.43
C ASN A 49 -10.64 11.03 7.05
N ARG A 50 -9.96 11.54 6.01
CA ARG A 50 -10.16 12.89 5.49
C ARG A 50 -11.28 12.99 4.45
N GLY A 51 -11.85 11.87 4.02
CA GLY A 51 -12.84 11.84 2.93
C GLY A 51 -12.24 12.16 1.56
N GLU A 52 -10.94 11.92 1.38
CA GLU A 52 -10.21 12.14 0.11
C GLU A 52 -10.33 10.93 -0.84
N ILE A 53 -10.99 9.85 -0.39
CA ILE A 53 -11.26 8.63 -1.16
C ILE A 53 -12.65 8.73 -1.80
N SER A 54 -12.76 8.42 -3.09
CA SER A 54 -14.03 8.40 -3.81
C SER A 54 -15.03 7.44 -3.15
N THR A 55 -16.31 7.82 -3.10
CA THR A 55 -17.36 7.08 -2.38
C THR A 55 -17.47 5.62 -2.82
N GLU A 56 -17.26 5.33 -4.10
CA GLU A 56 -17.27 3.98 -4.67
C GLU A 56 -16.10 3.09 -4.21
N LEU A 57 -15.02 3.68 -3.69
CA LEU A 57 -13.85 2.96 -3.19
C LEU A 57 -13.81 2.87 -1.67
N VAL A 58 -14.67 3.60 -0.96
CA VAL A 58 -14.63 3.71 0.52
C VAL A 58 -14.75 2.34 1.19
N GLU A 59 -15.73 1.53 0.81
CA GLU A 59 -15.96 0.22 1.46
C GLU A 59 -14.82 -0.76 1.17
N GLU A 60 -14.35 -0.84 -0.07
CA GLU A 60 -13.19 -1.65 -0.44
C GLU A 60 -11.91 -1.20 0.30
N THR A 61 -11.74 0.11 0.46
CA THR A 61 -10.60 0.70 1.18
C THR A 61 -10.67 0.39 2.69
N LYS A 62 -11.87 0.44 3.29
CA LYS A 62 -12.07 0.05 4.69
C LYS A 62 -11.77 -1.43 4.91
N GLU A 63 -12.29 -2.31 4.05
CA GLU A 63 -12.03 -3.75 4.13
C GLU A 63 -10.52 -4.03 4.02
N PHE A 64 -9.84 -3.35 3.09
CA PHE A 64 -8.41 -3.43 2.92
C PHE A 64 -7.66 -3.01 4.20
N VAL A 65 -7.95 -1.81 4.73
CA VAL A 65 -7.29 -1.32 5.95
C VAL A 65 -7.54 -2.26 7.12
N ASN A 66 -8.79 -2.67 7.35
CA ASN A 66 -9.15 -3.59 8.43
C ASN A 66 -8.45 -4.94 8.31
N HIS A 67 -8.34 -5.50 7.10
CA HIS A 67 -7.64 -6.76 6.89
C HIS A 67 -6.15 -6.63 7.24
N TYR A 68 -5.50 -5.56 6.81
CA TYR A 68 -4.06 -5.41 6.93
C TYR A 68 -3.59 -4.74 8.24
N THR A 69 -4.51 -4.20 9.05
CA THR A 69 -4.27 -3.80 10.44
C THR A 69 -4.70 -4.87 11.45
N SER A 70 -5.30 -5.98 10.99
CA SER A 70 -5.71 -7.08 11.86
C SER A 70 -4.51 -7.78 12.51
N GLU A 71 -4.72 -8.32 13.71
CA GLU A 71 -3.72 -9.15 14.40
C GLU A 71 -3.37 -10.41 13.59
N ASP A 72 -4.32 -10.94 12.82
CA ASP A 72 -4.10 -12.10 11.95
C ASP A 72 -3.05 -11.78 10.88
N PHE A 73 -3.13 -10.62 10.24
CA PHE A 73 -2.13 -10.21 9.25
C PHE A 73 -0.77 -9.88 9.89
N HIS A 74 -0.76 -9.28 11.08
CA HIS A 74 0.49 -9.03 11.81
C HIS A 74 1.26 -10.32 12.16
N ASN A 75 0.55 -11.44 12.27
CA ASN A 75 1.11 -12.75 12.55
C ASN A 75 1.45 -13.56 11.28
N GLN A 76 1.07 -13.08 10.08
CA GLN A 76 1.39 -13.76 8.83
C GLN A 76 2.88 -13.59 8.43
N PRO A 77 3.53 -14.66 7.93
CA PRO A 77 4.90 -14.58 7.47
C PRO A 77 4.98 -13.90 6.10
N LEU A 78 5.65 -12.73 6.05
CA LEU A 78 6.06 -11.98 4.86
C LEU A 78 4.93 -11.57 3.89
N THR A 79 4.86 -10.28 3.58
CA THR A 79 4.03 -9.77 2.49
C THR A 79 4.39 -10.44 1.16
N THR A 80 3.39 -11.01 0.49
CA THR A 80 3.54 -11.73 -0.78
C THR A 80 3.54 -10.78 -1.98
N ARG A 81 3.76 -11.33 -3.18
CA ARG A 81 3.66 -10.55 -4.41
C ARG A 81 2.23 -10.17 -4.74
N GLU A 82 1.33 -11.09 -4.47
CA GLU A 82 -0.10 -10.96 -4.64
C GLU A 82 -0.64 -9.83 -3.74
N ASP A 83 -0.15 -9.74 -2.50
CA ASP A 83 -0.47 -8.66 -1.57
C ASP A 83 -0.06 -7.30 -2.14
N ILE A 84 1.20 -7.17 -2.59
CA ILE A 84 1.72 -5.92 -3.16
C ILE A 84 0.96 -5.50 -4.41
N GLN A 85 0.62 -6.44 -5.30
CA GLN A 85 -0.20 -6.16 -6.46
C GLN A 85 -1.62 -5.71 -6.08
N ARG A 86 -2.19 -6.28 -5.00
CA ARG A 86 -3.50 -5.87 -4.51
C ARG A 86 -3.48 -4.43 -3.98
N VAL A 87 -2.47 -4.06 -3.18
CA VAL A 87 -2.30 -2.68 -2.70
C VAL A 87 -2.09 -1.73 -3.85
N THR A 88 -1.20 -2.09 -4.78
CA THR A 88 -0.84 -1.22 -5.91
C THR A 88 -2.06 -0.93 -6.78
N ARG A 89 -2.88 -1.95 -7.08
CA ARG A 89 -4.15 -1.76 -7.78
C ARG A 89 -5.12 -0.86 -7.02
N LEU A 90 -5.21 -0.99 -5.71
CA LEU A 90 -6.06 -0.13 -4.88
C LEU A 90 -5.55 1.32 -4.90
N ILE A 91 -4.24 1.53 -4.72
CA ILE A 91 -3.60 2.85 -4.80
C ILE A 91 -3.83 3.48 -6.17
N ASP A 92 -3.67 2.71 -7.26
CA ASP A 92 -3.89 3.22 -8.61
C ASP A 92 -5.35 3.67 -8.80
N ARG A 93 -6.32 2.92 -8.27
CA ARG A 93 -7.73 3.31 -8.29
C ARG A 93 -7.99 4.57 -7.44
N ILE A 94 -7.40 4.66 -6.25
CA ILE A 94 -7.49 5.84 -5.37
C ILE A 94 -6.90 7.08 -6.06
N LEU A 95 -5.77 6.92 -6.73
CA LEU A 95 -5.09 8.01 -7.45
C LEU A 95 -5.66 8.25 -8.86
N ASN A 96 -6.68 7.49 -9.27
CA ASN A 96 -7.26 7.46 -10.61
C ASN A 96 -6.19 7.33 -11.73
N ARG A 97 -5.20 6.46 -11.51
CA ARG A 97 -4.16 6.11 -12.49
C ARG A 97 -4.62 4.93 -13.33
N SER A 98 -4.53 5.07 -14.65
CA SER A 98 -4.69 3.93 -15.55
C SER A 98 -3.39 3.13 -15.55
N THR A 99 -3.47 1.80 -15.51
CA THR A 99 -2.31 0.87 -15.61
C THR A 99 -1.51 1.00 -16.91
N LEU A 100 -1.84 1.98 -17.76
CA LEU A 100 -1.19 2.31 -19.02
C LEU A 100 -0.15 3.45 -18.90
N ASP A 101 -0.06 4.13 -17.74
CA ASP A 101 0.88 5.24 -17.49
C ASP A 101 2.15 4.81 -16.71
N ARG A 102 2.41 3.51 -16.56
CA ARG A 102 3.61 2.95 -15.92
C ARG A 102 4.54 2.27 -16.92
#